data_AF-A0A6I2M2S8-F1
#
_entry.id   AF-A0A6I2M2S8-F1
#
_cell.length_a   1.000
_cell.length_b   1.000
_cell.length_c   1.000
_cell.angle_alpha   90.00
_cell.angle_beta   90.00
_cell.angle_gamma   90.00
#
_symmetry.space_group_name_H-M   'P 1'
#
loop_
_entity.id
_entity.type
_entity.pdbx_description
1 polymer ?
#
loop_
_entity_poly.entity_id
_entity_poly.type
_entity_poly.pdbx_seq_one_letter_code
_entity_poly.pdbx_strand_id
1 'polypeptide(L)'
;MKKGKVADLFFETKIVVAEYQEEAFQLDEQGRELKAELEALQEQHTANLIAQENASVSERVYLKIESKGIIQKSEVIGSLLEELENEHTELKLKFTPILQEALRKDRMILSQYDVTELAIKYRYLLLTEIAEIGKEMQGQYHAIAPDVMEIFEDPAVKEANPRLEYSFHADQFKPGLSWFDKSVVSKNELFAAVRGNLPQHLATPKDVK
;
A
#
# COMPACT_ATOMS: atom_id res chain seq x y z
N MET A 1 -2.83 8.46 16.89
CA MET A 1 -3.43 7.43 16.00
C MET A 1 -3.28 6.05 16.66
N LYS A 2 -4.30 5.19 16.63
CA LYS A 2 -4.18 3.78 17.07
C LYS A 2 -3.20 3.05 16.14
N LYS A 3 -2.27 2.25 16.70
CA LYS A 3 -1.33 1.41 15.94
C LYS A 3 -2.07 0.57 14.89
N GLY A 4 -1.74 0.74 13.61
CA GLY A 4 -2.11 -0.17 12.52
C GLY A 4 -3.31 0.17 11.63
N LYS A 5 -4.04 1.28 11.85
CA LYS A 5 -5.06 1.72 10.87
C LYS A 5 -4.48 2.71 9.87
N VAL A 6 -4.45 2.31 8.60
CA VAL A 6 -4.13 3.18 7.46
C VAL A 6 -5.35 4.07 7.17
N ALA A 7 -5.11 5.33 6.84
CA ALA A 7 -6.13 6.26 6.37
C ALA A 7 -6.68 5.80 5.01
N ASP A 8 -7.82 6.34 4.60
CA ASP A 8 -8.32 6.07 3.25
C ASP A 8 -7.34 6.68 2.22
N LEU A 9 -6.62 5.82 1.51
CA LEU A 9 -5.54 6.23 0.62
C LEU A 9 -6.02 6.90 -0.66
N PHE A 10 -7.29 6.71 -1.04
CA PHE A 10 -7.83 7.14 -2.33
C PHE A 10 -9.05 8.05 -2.15
N PHE A 11 -9.09 8.82 -1.07
CA PHE A 11 -10.24 9.64 -0.73
C PHE A 11 -10.57 10.64 -1.83
N GLU A 12 -9.57 11.40 -2.30
CA GLU A 12 -9.77 12.41 -3.35
C GLU A 12 -10.12 11.74 -4.68
N THR A 13 -9.43 10.64 -5.01
CA THR A 13 -9.70 9.87 -6.23
C THR A 13 -11.13 9.33 -6.29
N LYS A 14 -11.67 8.82 -5.17
CA LYS A 14 -13.04 8.30 -5.11
C LYS A 14 -14.08 9.37 -5.41
N ILE A 15 -13.87 10.61 -4.95
CA ILE A 15 -14.77 11.73 -5.24
C ILE A 15 -14.81 11.98 -6.74
N VAL A 16 -13.63 12.14 -7.37
CA VAL A 16 -13.54 12.41 -8.81
C VAL A 16 -14.09 11.27 -9.66
N VAL A 17 -13.88 10.01 -9.25
CA VAL A 17 -14.43 8.84 -9.96
C VAL A 17 -15.95 8.82 -9.86
N ALA A 18 -16.54 9.19 -8.72
CA ALA A 18 -17.99 9.24 -8.56
C ALA A 18 -18.61 10.31 -9.48
N GLU A 19 -18.00 11.50 -9.55
CA GLU A 19 -18.43 12.57 -10.46
C GLU A 19 -18.35 12.13 -11.94
N TYR A 20 -17.25 11.49 -12.33
CA TYR A 20 -17.11 10.92 -13.68
C TYR A 20 -18.19 9.88 -13.99
N GLN A 21 -18.49 8.98 -13.04
CA GLN A 21 -19.49 7.94 -13.23
C GLN A 21 -20.90 8.52 -13.38
N GLU A 22 -21.22 9.59 -12.65
CA GLU A 22 -22.51 10.27 -12.77
C GLU A 22 -22.68 10.91 -14.16
N GLU A 23 -21.67 11.61 -14.68
CA GLU A 23 -21.71 12.19 -16.03
C GLU A 23 -21.73 11.09 -17.11
N ALA A 24 -20.91 10.04 -16.96
CA ALA A 24 -20.83 8.94 -17.93
C ALA A 24 -22.14 8.14 -18.01
N PHE A 25 -22.86 8.01 -16.89
CA PHE A 25 -24.13 7.30 -16.83
C PHE A 25 -25.19 7.92 -17.76
N GLN A 26 -25.22 9.25 -17.89
CA GLN A 26 -26.18 9.93 -18.77
C GLN A 26 -25.92 9.59 -20.25
N LEU A 27 -24.64 9.55 -20.65
CA LEU A 27 -24.25 9.16 -22.01
C LEU A 27 -24.55 7.67 -22.26
N ASP A 28 -24.31 6.81 -21.26
CA ASP A 28 -24.59 5.37 -21.36
C ASP A 28 -26.11 5.10 -21.55
N GLU A 29 -26.98 5.84 -20.86
CA GLU A 29 -28.44 5.73 -21.03
C GLU A 29 -28.87 6.19 -22.43
N GLN A 30 -28.39 7.35 -22.90
CA GLN A 30 -28.67 7.82 -24.26
C GLN A 30 -28.21 6.82 -25.33
N GLY A 31 -27.01 6.26 -25.17
CA GLY A 31 -26.49 5.24 -26.08
C GLY A 31 -27.33 3.95 -26.06
N ARG A 32 -27.93 3.59 -24.92
CA ARG A 32 -28.84 2.45 -24.82
C ARG A 32 -30.16 2.70 -25.54
N GLU A 33 -30.75 3.89 -25.36
CA GLU A 33 -31.99 4.29 -26.03
C GLU A 33 -31.82 4.28 -27.56
N LEU A 34 -30.73 4.90 -28.05
CA LEU A 34 -30.42 4.93 -29.48
C LEU A 34 -30.20 3.53 -30.08
N LYS A 35 -29.50 2.64 -29.36
CA LYS A 35 -29.32 1.25 -29.81
C LYS A 35 -30.63 0.47 -29.86
N ALA A 36 -31.50 0.66 -28.88
CA ALA A 36 -32.81 0.02 -28.85
C ALA A 36 -33.70 0.53 -29.99
N GLU A 37 -33.69 1.84 -30.28
CA GLU A 37 -34.43 2.40 -31.41
C GLU A 37 -33.88 1.90 -32.75
N LEU A 38 -32.55 1.79 -32.89
CA LEU A 38 -31.92 1.24 -34.09
C LEU A 38 -32.32 -0.23 -34.32
N GLU A 39 -32.35 -1.05 -33.28
CA GLU A 39 -32.79 -2.45 -33.35
C GLU A 39 -34.25 -2.54 -33.78
N ALA A 40 -35.14 -1.72 -33.21
CA ALA A 40 -36.54 -1.65 -33.60
C ALA A 40 -36.72 -1.22 -35.07
N LEU A 41 -35.91 -0.27 -35.56
CA LEU A 41 -35.92 0.13 -36.98
C LEU A 41 -35.43 -0.99 -37.90
N GLN A 42 -34.45 -1.79 -37.48
CA GLN A 42 -33.97 -2.95 -38.25
C GLN A 42 -35.05 -4.05 -38.35
N GLU A 43 -35.78 -4.30 -37.27
CA GLU A 43 -36.93 -5.21 -37.27
C GLU A 43 -38.04 -4.70 -38.18
N GLN A 44 -38.39 -3.41 -38.08
CA GLN A 44 -39.37 -2.77 -38.97
C GLN A 44 -38.93 -2.84 -40.43
N HIS A 45 -37.66 -2.62 -40.73
CA HIS A 45 -37.13 -2.68 -42.09
C HIS A 45 -37.26 -4.10 -42.66
N THR A 46 -36.90 -5.12 -41.86
CA THR A 46 -37.04 -6.53 -42.23
C THR A 46 -38.50 -6.88 -42.52
N ALA A 47 -39.44 -6.47 -41.66
CA ALA A 47 -40.86 -6.69 -41.86
C ALA A 47 -41.39 -5.99 -43.13
N ASN A 48 -40.95 -4.76 -43.38
CA ASN A 48 -41.31 -4.01 -44.59
C ASN A 48 -40.79 -4.71 -45.86
N LEU A 49 -39.55 -5.22 -45.86
CA LEU A 49 -39.00 -5.97 -46.99
C LEU A 49 -39.82 -7.24 -47.30
N ILE A 50 -40.23 -7.99 -46.28
CA ILE A 50 -41.10 -9.16 -46.44
C ILE A 50 -42.47 -8.76 -47.01
N ALA A 51 -43.05 -7.65 -46.55
CA ALA A 51 -44.33 -7.16 -47.04
C ALA A 51 -44.27 -6.75 -48.53
N GLN A 52 -43.11 -6.28 -49.02
CA GLN A 52 -42.93 -5.91 -50.43
C GLN A 52 -43.03 -7.11 -51.39
N GLU A 53 -42.72 -8.33 -50.95
CA GLU A 53 -42.68 -9.52 -51.80
C GLU A 53 -44.05 -9.87 -52.40
N ASN A 54 -45.12 -9.67 -51.62
CA ASN A 54 -46.48 -10.04 -51.99
C ASN A 54 -47.40 -8.84 -52.28
N ALA A 55 -46.88 -7.62 -52.21
CA ALA A 55 -47.64 -6.38 -52.38
C ALA A 55 -48.00 -6.09 -53.85
N SER A 56 -49.16 -5.46 -54.07
CA SER A 56 -49.55 -4.87 -55.35
C SER A 56 -48.62 -3.71 -55.74
N VAL A 57 -48.68 -3.25 -57.01
CA VAL A 57 -47.81 -2.17 -57.51
C VAL A 57 -47.98 -0.89 -56.69
N SER A 58 -49.21 -0.51 -56.38
CA SER A 58 -49.50 0.69 -55.58
C SER A 58 -48.97 0.56 -54.14
N GLU A 59 -49.17 -0.60 -53.50
CA GLU A 59 -48.67 -0.87 -52.14
C GLU A 59 -47.14 -0.88 -52.09
N ARG A 60 -46.47 -1.43 -53.11
CA ARG A 60 -44.99 -1.40 -53.20
C ARG A 60 -44.42 0.01 -53.24
N VAL A 61 -45.10 0.96 -53.87
CA VAL A 61 -44.65 2.37 -53.87
C VAL A 61 -44.65 2.92 -52.44
N TYR A 62 -45.73 2.68 -51.68
CA TYR A 62 -45.81 3.09 -50.27
C TYR A 62 -44.75 2.41 -49.40
N LEU A 63 -44.60 1.08 -49.51
CA LEU A 63 -43.59 0.34 -48.74
C LEU A 63 -42.16 0.79 -49.06
N LYS A 64 -41.86 1.14 -50.31
CA LYS A 64 -40.55 1.71 -50.68
C LYS A 64 -40.31 3.10 -50.10
N ILE A 65 -41.36 3.94 -49.97
CA ILE A 65 -41.25 5.24 -49.30
C ILE A 65 -40.95 5.03 -47.81
N GLU A 66 -41.66 4.12 -47.16
CA GLU A 66 -41.44 3.77 -45.75
C GLU A 66 -40.04 3.19 -45.52
N SER A 67 -39.59 2.24 -46.35
CA SER A 67 -38.22 1.68 -46.28
C SER A 67 -37.15 2.76 -46.38
N LYS A 68 -37.31 3.75 -47.28
CA LYS A 68 -36.39 4.91 -47.34
C LYS A 68 -36.40 5.73 -46.05
N GLY A 69 -37.57 5.94 -45.45
CA GLY A 69 -37.68 6.63 -44.16
C GLY A 69 -37.00 5.89 -43.02
N ILE A 70 -37.11 4.56 -42.98
CA ILE A 70 -36.44 3.71 -41.98
C ILE A 70 -34.92 3.77 -42.15
N ILE A 71 -34.41 3.71 -43.38
CA ILE A 71 -32.98 3.82 -43.67
C ILE A 71 -32.44 5.18 -43.21
N GLN A 72 -33.12 6.28 -43.56
CA GLN A 72 -32.71 7.62 -43.16
C GLN A 72 -32.68 7.79 -41.63
N LYS A 73 -33.69 7.28 -40.91
CA LYS A 73 -33.68 7.30 -39.44
C LYS A 73 -32.52 6.48 -38.86
N SER A 74 -32.24 5.32 -39.45
CA SER A 74 -31.13 4.46 -39.01
C SER A 74 -29.77 5.14 -39.23
N GLU A 75 -29.58 5.85 -40.35
CA GLU A 75 -28.38 6.65 -40.61
C GLU A 75 -28.21 7.78 -39.60
N VAL A 76 -29.29 8.50 -39.27
CA VAL A 76 -29.27 9.55 -38.24
C VAL A 76 -28.89 8.99 -36.87
N ILE A 77 -29.50 7.88 -36.45
CA ILE A 77 -29.15 7.23 -35.18
C ILE A 77 -27.69 6.74 -35.20
N GLY A 78 -27.21 6.23 -36.33
CA GLY A 78 -25.80 5.87 -36.51
C GLY A 78 -24.86 7.05 -36.26
N SER A 79 -25.15 8.22 -36.83
CA SER A 79 -24.39 9.46 -36.58
C SER A 79 -24.42 9.87 -35.10
N LEU A 80 -25.59 9.81 -34.46
CA LEU A 80 -25.72 10.15 -33.03
C LEU A 80 -24.93 9.20 -32.13
N LEU A 81 -24.87 7.91 -32.47
CA LEU A 81 -24.04 6.94 -31.74
C LEU A 81 -22.53 7.23 -31.90
N GLU A 82 -22.09 7.67 -33.08
CA GLU A 82 -20.70 8.10 -33.29
C GLU A 82 -20.37 9.39 -32.51
N GLU A 83 -21.28 10.36 -32.50
CA GLU A 83 -21.18 11.58 -31.69
C GLU A 83 -21.05 11.24 -30.21
N LEU A 84 -21.86 10.31 -29.71
CA LEU A 84 -21.85 9.89 -28.30
C LEU A 84 -20.54 9.19 -27.89
N GLU A 85 -19.92 8.40 -28.78
CA GLU A 85 -18.57 7.84 -28.55
C GLU A 85 -17.49 8.93 -28.46
N ASN A 86 -17.62 9.99 -29.27
CA ASN A 86 -16.74 11.16 -29.18
C ASN A 86 -16.96 11.89 -27.85
N GLU A 87 -18.21 12.11 -27.44
CA GLU A 87 -18.54 12.74 -26.15
C GLU A 87 -17.98 11.93 -24.95
N HIS A 88 -18.06 10.60 -24.98
CA HIS A 88 -17.41 9.77 -23.96
C HIS A 88 -15.89 9.97 -23.92
N THR A 89 -15.26 10.10 -25.09
CA THR A 89 -13.83 10.33 -25.19
C THR A 89 -13.47 11.71 -24.64
N GLU A 90 -14.23 12.75 -24.98
CA GLU A 90 -14.09 14.09 -24.44
C GLU A 90 -14.28 14.13 -22.92
N LEU A 91 -15.27 13.39 -22.39
CA LEU A 91 -15.49 13.26 -20.96
C LEU A 91 -14.27 12.64 -20.25
N LYS A 92 -13.72 11.55 -20.79
CA LYS A 92 -12.50 10.94 -20.25
C LYS A 92 -11.32 11.91 -20.30
N LEU A 93 -11.16 12.66 -21.38
CA LEU A 93 -10.12 13.68 -21.51
C LEU A 93 -10.29 14.83 -20.50
N LYS A 94 -11.52 15.30 -20.28
CA LYS A 94 -11.88 16.31 -19.26
C LYS A 94 -11.49 15.86 -17.86
N PHE A 95 -11.79 14.61 -17.49
CA PHE A 95 -11.52 14.08 -16.15
C PHE A 95 -10.07 13.62 -15.93
N THR A 96 -9.31 13.32 -16.99
CA THR A 96 -7.91 12.88 -16.89
C THR A 96 -7.02 13.80 -16.05
N PRO A 97 -6.93 15.12 -16.29
CA PRO A 97 -6.08 16.01 -15.48
C PRO A 97 -6.57 16.13 -14.03
N ILE A 98 -7.89 16.08 -13.81
CA ILE A 98 -8.50 16.14 -12.48
C ILE A 98 -8.11 14.91 -11.67
N LEU A 99 -8.20 13.73 -12.29
CA LEU A 99 -7.83 12.45 -11.69
C LEU A 99 -6.33 12.38 -11.37
N GLN A 100 -5.48 12.91 -12.25
CA GLN A 100 -4.03 13.00 -12.00
C GLN A 100 -3.72 13.84 -10.76
N GLU A 101 -4.42 14.96 -10.59
CA GLU A 101 -4.27 15.83 -9.43
C GLU A 101 -4.80 15.18 -8.15
N ALA A 102 -5.96 14.52 -8.20
CA ALA A 102 -6.49 13.76 -7.07
C ALA A 102 -5.51 12.66 -6.61
N LEU A 103 -4.97 11.88 -7.54
CA LEU A 103 -3.93 10.86 -7.27
C LEU A 103 -2.64 11.48 -6.71
N ARG A 104 -2.29 12.71 -7.08
CA ARG A 104 -1.14 13.42 -6.51
C ARG A 104 -1.39 13.76 -5.04
N LYS A 105 -2.57 14.30 -4.71
CA LYS A 105 -2.97 14.62 -3.33
C LYS A 105 -3.03 13.36 -2.45
N ASP A 106 -3.66 12.30 -2.95
CA ASP A 106 -3.75 11.01 -2.25
C ASP A 106 -2.35 10.45 -1.91
N ARG A 107 -1.38 10.56 -2.83
CA ARG A 107 0.00 10.15 -2.58
C ARG A 107 0.70 10.94 -1.47
N MET A 108 0.29 12.18 -1.18
CA MET A 108 0.90 12.96 -0.11
C MET A 108 0.67 12.33 1.27
N ILE A 109 -0.41 11.56 1.44
CA ILE A 109 -0.72 10.85 2.68
C ILE A 109 0.35 9.79 3.00
N LEU A 110 1.04 9.24 1.99
CA LEU A 110 2.10 8.24 2.19
C LEU A 110 3.27 8.76 3.04
N SER A 111 3.54 10.08 2.99
CA SER A 111 4.58 10.71 3.83
C SER A 111 4.32 10.56 5.33
N GLN A 112 3.07 10.30 5.74
CA GLN A 112 2.69 10.08 7.12
C GLN A 112 3.04 8.66 7.62
N TYR A 113 3.40 7.76 6.71
CA TYR A 113 3.74 6.36 6.99
C TYR A 113 5.24 6.10 6.83
N ASP A 114 6.08 6.91 7.50
CA ASP A 114 7.52 6.66 7.51
C ASP A 114 7.87 5.45 8.38
N VAL A 115 8.04 4.31 7.70
CA VAL A 115 8.45 3.04 8.31
C VAL A 115 9.91 3.04 8.76
N THR A 116 10.72 4.01 8.32
CA THR A 116 12.12 4.15 8.72
C THR A 116 12.22 4.55 10.18
N GLU A 117 11.44 5.55 10.61
CA GLU A 117 11.37 5.97 12.02
C GLU A 117 10.85 4.83 12.92
N LEU A 118 9.93 4.02 12.41
CA LEU A 118 9.45 2.82 13.11
C LEU A 118 10.58 1.80 13.31
N ALA A 119 11.38 1.54 12.27
CA ALA A 119 12.53 0.63 12.34
C ALA A 119 13.62 1.16 13.28
N ILE A 120 13.94 2.47 13.21
CA ILE A 120 14.88 3.14 14.12
C ILE A 120 14.41 2.98 15.57
N LYS A 121 13.11 3.19 15.84
CA LYS A 121 12.53 3.04 17.17
C LYS A 121 12.73 1.65 17.76
N TYR A 122 12.37 0.60 17.02
CA TYR A 122 12.49 -0.76 17.56
C TYR A 122 13.94 -1.22 17.65
N ARG A 123 14.84 -0.77 16.77
CA ARG A 123 16.29 -1.00 16.92
C ARG A 123 16.83 -0.35 18.20
N TYR A 124 16.41 0.88 18.49
CA TYR A 124 16.79 1.57 19.73
C TYR A 124 16.30 0.82 20.97
N LEU A 125 15.01 0.47 21.01
CA LEU A 125 14.42 -0.24 22.15
C LEU A 125 15.10 -1.59 22.40
N LEU A 126 15.33 -2.38 21.35
CA LEU A 126 16.03 -3.67 21.45
C LEU A 126 17.43 -3.52 22.03
N LEU A 127 18.23 -2.57 21.51
CA LEU A 127 19.59 -2.35 21.99
C LEU A 127 19.61 -1.81 23.43
N THR A 128 18.61 -1.02 23.80
CA THR A 128 18.47 -0.45 25.15
C THR A 128 18.13 -1.53 26.16
N GLU A 129 17.13 -2.38 25.88
CA GLU A 129 16.79 -3.52 26.76
C GLU A 129 18.00 -4.44 26.96
N ILE A 130 18.75 -4.76 25.89
CA ILE A 130 19.96 -5.59 26.00
C ILE A 130 21.04 -4.89 26.84
N ALA A 131 21.23 -3.57 26.66
CA ALA A 131 22.20 -2.79 27.43
C ALA A 131 21.86 -2.71 28.91
N GLU A 132 20.58 -2.60 29.26
CA GLU A 132 20.14 -2.59 30.66
C GLU A 132 20.45 -3.93 31.34
N ILE A 133 20.16 -5.05 30.69
CA ILE A 133 20.50 -6.40 31.21
C ILE A 133 22.03 -6.54 31.37
N GLY A 134 22.80 -6.13 30.36
CA GLY A 134 24.26 -6.17 30.42
C GLY A 134 24.83 -5.33 31.56
N LYS A 135 24.28 -4.12 31.78
CA LYS A 135 24.67 -3.22 32.87
C LYS A 135 24.34 -3.80 34.24
N GLU A 136 23.18 -4.43 34.39
CA GLU A 136 22.80 -5.08 35.65
C GLU A 136 23.73 -6.25 35.99
N MET A 137 24.02 -7.14 35.03
CA MET A 137 24.95 -8.26 35.22
C MET A 137 26.37 -7.77 35.59
N GLN A 138 26.85 -6.74 34.89
CA GLN A 138 28.15 -6.15 35.21
C GLN A 138 28.15 -5.47 36.58
N GLY A 139 27.07 -4.77 36.95
CA GLY A 139 26.90 -4.19 38.27
C GLY A 139 26.97 -5.24 39.38
N GLN A 140 26.28 -6.37 39.21
CA GLN A 140 26.35 -7.49 40.16
C GLN A 140 27.75 -8.10 40.25
N TYR A 141 28.44 -8.31 39.11
CA TYR A 141 29.83 -8.77 39.12
C TYR A 141 30.74 -7.81 39.89
N HIS A 142 30.67 -6.51 39.61
CA HIS A 142 31.53 -5.51 40.24
C HIS A 142 31.26 -5.36 41.74
N ALA A 143 30.03 -5.63 42.19
CA ALA A 143 29.67 -5.58 43.60
C ALA A 143 30.35 -6.68 44.43
N ILE A 144 30.48 -7.89 43.87
CA ILE A 144 31.05 -9.05 44.58
C ILE A 144 32.54 -9.28 44.25
N ALA A 145 33.04 -8.67 43.17
CA ALA A 145 34.41 -8.89 42.71
C ALA A 145 35.48 -8.56 43.76
N PRO A 146 35.40 -7.47 44.55
CA PRO A 146 36.40 -7.18 45.58
C PRO A 146 36.53 -8.32 46.60
N ASP A 147 35.40 -8.81 47.13
CA ASP A 147 35.37 -9.87 48.14
C ASP A 147 35.86 -11.21 47.57
N VAL A 148 35.49 -11.52 46.32
CA VAL A 148 35.97 -12.74 45.64
C VAL A 148 37.47 -12.65 45.36
N MET A 149 37.97 -11.50 44.92
CA MET A 149 39.40 -11.29 44.64
C MET A 149 40.23 -11.32 45.91
N GLU A 150 39.74 -10.80 47.05
CA GLU A 150 40.40 -10.94 48.36
C GLU A 150 40.68 -12.42 48.68
N ILE A 151 39.69 -13.29 48.49
CA ILE A 151 39.83 -14.74 48.71
C ILE A 151 40.76 -15.36 47.67
N PHE A 152 40.58 -15.00 46.40
CA PHE A 152 41.31 -15.60 45.29
C PHE A 152 42.78 -15.20 45.28
N GLU A 153 43.13 -14.05 45.85
CA GLU A 153 44.49 -13.53 45.92
C GLU A 153 45.30 -14.10 47.09
N ASP A 154 44.66 -14.77 48.06
CA ASP A 154 45.34 -15.40 49.19
C ASP A 154 46.36 -16.48 48.72
N PRO A 155 47.62 -16.41 49.14
CA PRO A 155 48.67 -17.34 48.70
C PRO A 155 48.37 -18.82 49.01
N ALA A 156 47.80 -19.13 50.16
CA ALA A 156 47.48 -20.50 50.56
C ALA A 156 46.29 -21.05 49.75
N VAL A 157 45.32 -20.20 49.44
CA VAL A 157 44.19 -20.55 48.56
C VAL A 157 44.68 -20.81 47.13
N LYS A 158 45.58 -19.98 46.59
CA LYS A 158 46.19 -20.17 45.27
C LYS A 158 47.01 -21.45 45.18
N GLU A 159 47.80 -21.76 46.20
CA GLU A 159 48.60 -22.99 46.26
C GLU A 159 47.71 -24.24 46.28
N ALA A 160 46.63 -24.22 47.06
CA ALA A 160 45.67 -25.32 47.12
C ALA A 160 44.79 -25.42 45.85
N ASN A 161 44.53 -24.31 45.15
CA ASN A 161 43.63 -24.25 44.00
C ASN A 161 44.24 -23.45 42.81
N PRO A 162 45.22 -24.01 42.08
CA PRO A 162 45.98 -23.26 41.07
C PRO A 162 45.19 -22.76 39.85
N ARG A 163 43.95 -23.25 39.66
CA ARG A 163 43.08 -22.87 38.53
C ARG A 163 42.01 -21.84 38.91
N LEU A 164 41.98 -21.40 40.16
CA LEU A 164 40.94 -20.54 40.70
C LEU A 164 40.83 -19.21 39.95
N GLU A 165 41.96 -18.67 39.49
CA GLU A 165 42.02 -17.43 38.69
C GLU A 165 41.16 -17.48 37.42
N TYR A 166 40.98 -18.66 36.80
CA TYR A 166 40.17 -18.80 35.57
C TYR A 166 38.66 -18.85 35.80
N SER A 167 38.23 -18.96 37.06
CA SER A 167 36.83 -19.22 37.41
C SER A 167 35.99 -17.95 37.58
N PHE A 168 36.61 -16.77 37.63
CA PHE A 168 35.93 -15.52 37.90
C PHE A 168 36.48 -14.39 37.03
N HIS A 169 35.90 -14.24 35.83
CA HIS A 169 36.25 -13.16 34.90
C HIS A 169 35.02 -12.41 34.42
N ALA A 170 35.10 -11.08 34.34
CA ALA A 170 33.99 -10.20 33.91
C ALA A 170 33.35 -10.63 32.57
N ASP A 171 34.14 -11.17 31.63
CA ASP A 171 33.67 -11.62 30.33
C ASP A 171 32.78 -12.87 30.37
N GLN A 172 32.78 -13.62 31.46
CA GLN A 172 31.90 -14.78 31.69
C GLN A 172 30.52 -14.34 32.19
N PHE A 173 30.39 -13.12 32.72
CA PHE A 173 29.17 -12.59 33.35
C PHE A 173 28.52 -11.52 32.46
N LYS A 174 28.10 -11.94 31.27
CA LYS A 174 27.37 -11.10 30.30
C LYS A 174 26.24 -11.91 29.65
N PRO A 175 25.22 -11.24 29.08
CA PRO A 175 24.14 -11.92 28.36
C PRO A 175 24.68 -12.83 27.26
N GLY A 176 24.12 -14.04 27.18
CA GLY A 176 24.42 -14.97 26.09
C GLY A 176 23.90 -14.44 24.76
N LEU A 177 24.75 -14.46 23.74
CA LEU A 177 24.38 -14.04 22.39
C LEU A 177 24.83 -15.07 21.36
N SER A 178 23.86 -15.74 20.73
CA SER A 178 24.07 -16.47 19.48
C SER A 178 23.70 -15.56 18.31
N TRP A 179 24.62 -15.36 17.37
CA TRP A 179 24.34 -14.57 16.19
C TRP A 179 23.40 -15.31 15.23
N PHE A 180 22.42 -14.60 14.67
CA PHE A 180 21.54 -15.12 13.63
C PHE A 180 21.97 -14.56 12.26
N ASP A 181 21.98 -15.40 11.22
CA ASP A 181 22.55 -15.08 9.90
C ASP A 181 21.89 -13.88 9.19
N LYS A 182 20.66 -13.51 9.57
CA LYS A 182 19.95 -12.34 9.05
C LYS A 182 19.52 -11.45 10.21
N SER A 183 20.16 -10.28 10.33
CA SER A 183 19.87 -9.30 11.38
C SER A 183 19.72 -7.91 10.78
N VAL A 184 18.72 -7.17 11.27
CA VAL A 184 18.48 -5.75 10.94
C VAL A 184 19.40 -4.82 11.76
N VAL A 185 20.03 -5.38 12.81
CA VAL A 185 20.99 -4.71 13.68
C VAL A 185 22.39 -5.22 13.36
N SER A 186 23.42 -4.37 13.41
CA SER A 186 24.77 -4.83 13.13
C SER A 186 25.35 -5.63 14.29
N LYS A 187 26.25 -6.57 13.97
CA LYS A 187 26.91 -7.44 14.95
C LYS A 187 27.61 -6.62 16.05
N ASN A 188 28.30 -5.56 15.67
CA ASN A 188 29.06 -4.71 16.59
C ASN A 188 28.17 -3.95 17.58
N GLU A 189 27.00 -3.49 17.15
CA GLU A 189 26.05 -2.79 18.02
C GLU A 189 25.48 -3.71 19.09
N LEU A 190 25.18 -4.94 18.71
CA LEU A 190 24.66 -5.95 19.62
C LEU A 190 25.72 -6.37 20.66
N PHE A 191 26.99 -6.51 20.24
CA PHE A 191 28.08 -6.80 21.17
C PHE A 191 28.39 -5.63 22.13
N ALA A 192 28.24 -4.39 21.68
CA ALA A 192 28.34 -3.23 22.56
C ALA A 192 27.21 -3.25 23.61
N ALA A 193 25.97 -3.52 23.18
CA ALA A 193 24.80 -3.60 24.06
C ALA A 193 24.93 -4.72 25.09
N VAL A 194 25.40 -5.91 24.71
CA VAL A 194 25.65 -7.02 25.66
C VAL A 194 26.63 -6.63 26.78
N ARG A 195 27.53 -5.67 26.52
CA ARG A 195 28.46 -5.12 27.53
C ARG A 195 27.90 -3.93 28.31
N GLY A 196 26.61 -3.62 28.14
CA GLY A 196 25.94 -2.51 28.80
C GLY A 196 26.15 -1.14 28.12
N ASN A 197 26.64 -1.10 26.88
CA ASN A 197 26.93 0.15 26.17
C ASN A 197 26.01 0.35 24.96
N LEU A 198 25.45 1.54 24.81
CA LEU A 198 24.75 1.92 23.59
C LEU A 198 25.74 2.45 22.52
N PRO A 199 25.57 2.10 21.23
CA PRO A 199 26.38 2.66 20.15
C PRO A 199 26.23 4.18 20.03
N GLN A 200 27.33 4.90 19.81
CA GLN A 200 27.34 6.38 19.77
C GLN A 200 26.52 6.99 18.64
N HIS A 201 26.35 6.27 17.52
CA HIS A 201 25.56 6.70 16.37
C HIS A 201 24.07 6.36 16.48
N LEU A 202 23.65 5.72 17.59
CA LEU A 202 22.26 5.35 17.81
C LEU A 202 21.47 6.59 18.26
N ALA A 203 20.72 7.20 17.33
CA ALA A 203 19.86 8.33 17.65
C ALA A 203 18.66 7.88 18.50
N THR A 204 18.40 8.62 19.59
CA THR A 204 17.18 8.41 20.40
C THR A 204 15.96 8.77 19.57
N PRO A 205 14.99 7.86 19.40
CA PRO A 205 13.75 8.14 18.66
C PRO A 205 12.95 9.24 19.33
N LYS A 206 12.32 10.12 18.55
CA LYS A 206 11.56 11.28 19.04
C LYS A 206 10.44 10.92 20.04
N ASP A 207 9.90 9.71 19.93
CA ASP A 207 8.77 9.21 20.70
C ASP A 207 9.17 8.22 21.82
N VAL A 208 10.47 8.14 22.15
CA VAL A 208 10.99 7.33 23.25
C VAL A 208 11.69 8.28 24.22
N LYS A 209 11.15 8.39 25.43
CA LYS A 209 11.75 9.13 26.55
C LYS A 209 12.53 8.19 27.43
#